data_AF-S7U524-F1
#
_entry.id   AF-S7U524-F1
#
_cell.length_a   1.000
_cell.length_b   1.000
_cell.length_c   1.000
_cell.angle_alpha   90.00
_cell.angle_beta   90.00
_cell.angle_gamma   90.00
#
_symmetry.space_group_name_H-M   'P 1'
#
loop_
_entity.id
_entity.type
_entity.pdbx_description
1 polymer ?
#
loop_
_entity_poly.entity_id
_entity_poly.type
_entity_poly.pdbx_seq_one_letter_code
_entity_poly.pdbx_strand_id
1 'polypeptide(L)'
;MSAINYRAFSRAVQKSTIRFAETAAGEFQRGRLLNKSSGGMSFLTHRELKVGSTILLERPNADEETDGVKPYRNDIAEVRWCVRARNTASESWKVGVKLFSAVCALCGKEIHYHDPHDLIDLCEDCHKYFAALSEGKIKTVIEAYLLGNVL
;
A
#
# COMPACT_ATOMS: atom_id res chain seq x y z
N MET A 1 24.11 -21.01 0.22
CA MET A 1 22.78 -20.59 0.73
C MET A 1 22.33 -19.36 -0.04
N SER A 2 21.49 -19.54 -1.05
CA SER A 2 20.90 -18.46 -1.85
C SER A 2 19.62 -17.99 -1.16
N ALA A 3 19.55 -16.71 -0.80
CA ALA A 3 18.33 -16.10 -0.28
C ALA A 3 17.28 -16.08 -1.39
N ILE A 4 16.24 -16.90 -1.25
CA ILE A 4 15.14 -16.92 -2.20
C ILE A 4 14.21 -15.74 -1.88
N ASN A 5 14.23 -14.71 -2.73
CA ASN A 5 13.31 -13.57 -2.67
C ASN A 5 11.94 -13.98 -3.21
N TYR A 6 11.09 -14.62 -2.40
CA TYR A 6 9.68 -14.79 -2.76
C TYR A 6 8.90 -13.50 -2.47
N ARG A 7 8.18 -12.99 -3.47
CA ARG A 7 7.24 -11.86 -3.33
C ARG A 7 5.86 -12.31 -3.75
N ALA A 8 4.87 -11.95 -2.93
CA ALA A 8 3.48 -12.39 -2.98
C ALA A 8 2.65 -11.99 -4.21
N PHE A 9 3.04 -10.92 -4.92
CA PHE A 9 2.22 -10.36 -6.00
C PHE A 9 3.10 -9.94 -7.18
N SER A 10 2.66 -10.29 -8.39
CA SER A 10 3.27 -9.81 -9.63
C SER A 10 3.08 -8.29 -9.75
N ARG A 11 4.15 -7.57 -10.11
CA ARG A 11 4.06 -6.14 -10.41
C ARG A 11 3.80 -5.97 -11.89
N ALA A 12 2.61 -5.54 -12.27
CA ALA A 12 2.38 -4.98 -13.59
C ALA A 12 3.21 -3.69 -13.70
N VAL A 13 4.15 -3.65 -14.65
CA VAL A 13 4.90 -2.43 -14.99
C VAL A 13 3.99 -1.56 -15.86
N GLN A 14 2.92 -1.02 -15.27
CA GLN A 14 2.30 0.17 -15.82
C GLN A 14 3.06 1.36 -15.25
N LYS A 15 3.72 2.12 -16.13
CA LYS A 15 4.25 3.45 -15.82
C LYS A 15 3.05 4.39 -15.62
N SER A 16 2.28 4.18 -14.55
CA SER A 16 1.16 5.05 -14.22
C SER A 16 1.67 6.26 -13.44
N THR A 17 0.99 7.38 -13.65
CA THR A 17 1.23 8.61 -12.89
C THR A 17 0.29 8.60 -11.70
N ILE A 18 0.81 8.93 -10.53
CA ILE A 18 0.00 9.24 -9.36
C ILE A 18 -0.04 10.76 -9.17
N ARG A 19 -1.08 11.25 -8.49
CA ARG A 19 -1.11 12.61 -7.98
C ARG A 19 -1.10 12.55 -6.45
N PHE A 20 -0.44 13.50 -5.81
CA PHE A 20 -0.40 13.58 -4.35
C PHE A 20 -0.33 15.03 -3.84
N ALA A 21 -0.83 15.30 -2.65
CA ALA A 21 -0.75 16.60 -1.97
C ALA A 21 -0.41 16.40 -0.48
N GLU A 22 0.32 17.33 0.15
CA GLU A 22 0.62 17.26 1.59
C GLU A 22 -0.54 17.73 2.48
N THR A 23 -1.50 18.47 1.90
CA THR A 23 -2.67 18.99 2.61
C THR A 23 -3.89 18.99 1.69
N ALA A 24 -5.10 18.98 2.26
CA ALA A 24 -6.36 19.00 1.48
C ALA A 24 -6.56 20.29 0.67
N ALA A 25 -5.98 21.39 1.12
CA ALA A 25 -5.99 22.66 0.40
C ALA A 25 -4.76 22.83 -0.52
N GLY A 26 -3.86 21.85 -0.55
CA GLY A 26 -2.62 21.90 -1.30
C GLY A 26 -2.79 21.51 -2.77
N GLU A 27 -1.90 22.01 -3.62
CA GLU A 27 -1.86 21.59 -5.02
C GLU A 27 -1.34 20.16 -5.17
N PHE A 28 -2.08 19.37 -5.95
CA PHE A 28 -1.70 18.01 -6.29
C PHE A 28 -0.52 17.98 -7.26
N GLN A 29 0.58 17.39 -6.81
CA GLN A 29 1.80 17.17 -7.56
C GLN A 29 1.79 15.81 -8.26
N ARG A 30 2.51 15.71 -9.38
CA ARG A 30 2.65 14.44 -10.11
C ARG A 30 3.80 13.62 -9.56
N GLY A 31 3.55 12.33 -9.36
CA GLY A 31 4.55 11.31 -9.07
C GLY A 31 4.51 10.20 -10.11
N ARG A 32 5.66 9.57 -10.39
CA ARG A 32 5.73 8.39 -11.25
C ARG A 32 5.70 7.13 -10.40
N LEU A 33 4.66 6.31 -10.52
CA LEU A 33 4.56 5.05 -9.78
C LEU A 33 5.70 4.11 -10.16
N LEU A 34 6.36 3.53 -9.15
CA LEU A 34 7.37 2.50 -9.34
C LEU A 34 6.82 1.11 -9.02
N ASN A 35 6.02 1.01 -7.96
CA ASN A 35 5.34 -0.21 -7.55
C ASN A 35 4.20 0.10 -6.57
N LYS A 36 3.28 -0.86 -6.44
CA LYS A 36 2.10 -0.81 -5.57
C LYS A 36 1.80 -2.21 -5.02
N SER A 37 1.25 -2.25 -3.81
CA SER A 37 0.57 -3.39 -3.18
C SER A 37 -0.72 -2.89 -2.51
N SER A 38 -1.43 -3.77 -1.80
CA SER A 38 -2.58 -3.39 -0.96
C SER A 38 -2.19 -2.42 0.16
N GLY A 39 -1.06 -2.67 0.85
CA GLY A 39 -0.63 -1.88 2.01
C GLY A 39 0.19 -0.63 1.70
N GLY A 40 0.61 -0.41 0.44
CA GLY A 40 1.49 0.71 0.14
C GLY A 40 1.91 0.84 -1.31
N MET A 41 2.70 1.86 -1.58
CA MET A 41 3.30 2.08 -2.90
C MET A 41 4.61 2.83 -2.79
N SER A 42 5.39 2.78 -3.86
CA SER A 42 6.54 3.66 -4.01
C SER A 42 6.51 4.38 -5.35
N PHE A 43 6.96 5.62 -5.37
CA PHE A 43 6.94 6.48 -6.54
C PHE A 43 8.14 7.43 -6.58
N LEU A 44 8.35 8.06 -7.73
CA LEU A 44 9.32 9.14 -7.91
C LEU A 44 8.61 10.49 -7.94
N THR A 45 9.22 11.49 -7.32
CA THR A 45 8.77 12.89 -7.33
C THR A 45 9.97 13.83 -7.39
N HIS A 46 9.76 15.09 -7.76
CA HIS A 46 10.77 16.14 -7.71
C HIS A 46 10.87 16.81 -6.34
N ARG A 47 9.95 16.51 -5.43
CA ARG A 47 9.88 17.13 -4.11
C ARG A 47 10.25 16.15 -3.02
N GLU A 48 11.06 16.61 -2.07
CA GLU A 48 11.33 15.86 -0.85
C GLU A 48 10.08 15.85 0.03
N LEU A 49 9.74 14.68 0.57
CA LEU A 49 8.63 14.52 1.50
C LEU A 49 9.15 14.14 2.89
N LYS A 50 8.53 14.72 3.91
CA LYS A 50 8.92 14.47 5.30
C LYS A 50 8.47 13.07 5.73
N VAL A 51 9.39 12.25 6.24
CA VAL A 51 9.05 10.95 6.82
C VAL A 51 8.12 11.13 8.03
N GLY A 52 7.09 10.29 8.13
CA GLY A 52 5.99 10.38 9.09
C GLY A 52 4.89 11.38 8.71
N SER A 53 5.06 12.16 7.63
CA SER A 53 3.98 13.03 7.16
C SER A 53 2.88 12.22 6.48
N THR A 54 1.67 12.76 6.54
CA THR A 54 0.52 12.24 5.80
C THR A 54 0.39 12.99 4.49
N ILE A 55 0.14 12.26 3.41
CA ILE A 55 -0.17 12.82 2.10
C ILE A 55 -1.54 12.32 1.64
N LEU A 56 -2.19 13.14 0.85
CA LEU A 56 -3.34 12.78 0.03
C LEU A 56 -2.84 12.28 -1.31
N LEU A 57 -3.51 11.29 -1.87
CA LEU A 57 -3.29 10.71 -3.17
C LEU A 57 -4.50 11.06 -4.04
N GLU A 58 -4.32 11.11 -5.34
CA GLU A 58 -5.43 11.25 -6.28
C GLU A 58 -5.12 10.36 -7.48
N ARG A 59 -6.13 9.58 -7.90
CA ARG A 59 -6.02 8.73 -9.10
C ARG A 59 -6.68 9.43 -10.28
N PRO A 60 -5.92 9.75 -11.34
CA PRO A 60 -6.49 10.43 -12.49
C PRO A 60 -7.51 9.59 -13.30
N ASN A 61 -7.60 8.27 -13.13
CA ASN A 61 -8.43 7.39 -13.98
C ASN A 61 -9.21 6.32 -13.16
N ALA A 62 -9.94 6.71 -12.11
CA ALA A 62 -10.72 5.76 -11.31
C ALA A 62 -11.81 5.02 -12.11
N ASP A 63 -12.31 5.64 -13.19
CA ASP A 63 -13.38 5.09 -14.03
C ASP A 63 -12.91 4.08 -15.09
N GLU A 64 -11.60 3.97 -15.33
CA GLU A 64 -10.99 3.05 -16.31
C GLU A 64 -10.48 1.74 -15.68
N GLU A 65 -10.45 1.60 -14.35
CA GLU A 65 -10.13 0.34 -13.66
C GLU A 65 -11.34 -0.63 -13.73
N THR A 66 -11.54 -1.28 -14.87
CA THR A 66 -12.68 -2.18 -15.17
C THR A 66 -12.65 -3.56 -14.47
N ASP A 67 -11.66 -3.87 -13.64
CA ASP A 67 -11.47 -5.24 -13.08
C ASP A 67 -12.16 -5.50 -11.74
N GLY A 68 -13.28 -4.82 -11.45
CA GLY A 68 -14.13 -5.13 -10.28
C GLY A 68 -13.47 -4.88 -8.92
N VAL A 69 -12.28 -4.28 -8.89
CA VAL A 69 -11.65 -3.76 -7.67
C VAL A 69 -12.40 -2.48 -7.30
N LYS A 70 -13.30 -2.60 -6.33
CA LYS A 70 -14.07 -1.46 -5.81
C LYS A 70 -13.16 -0.26 -5.49
N PRO A 71 -13.66 0.98 -5.67
CA PRO A 71 -12.90 2.20 -5.53
C PRO A 71 -12.23 2.28 -4.15
N TYR A 72 -10.94 2.61 -4.13
CA TYR A 72 -10.21 2.93 -2.91
C TYR A 72 -10.85 4.17 -2.30
N ARG A 73 -11.53 4.03 -1.16
CA ARG A 73 -12.06 5.20 -0.44
C ARG A 73 -11.04 5.62 0.61
N ASN A 74 -10.51 6.82 0.38
CA ASN A 74 -9.58 7.59 1.21
C ASN A 74 -8.10 7.27 0.96
N ASP A 75 -7.66 7.66 -0.24
CA ASP A 75 -6.46 8.40 -0.67
C ASP A 75 -5.43 8.95 0.34
N ILE A 76 -5.39 8.50 1.60
CA ILE A 76 -4.46 9.01 2.60
C ILE A 76 -3.33 8.01 2.76
N ALA A 77 -2.08 8.50 2.77
CA ALA A 77 -0.90 7.68 2.95
C ALA A 77 0.12 8.32 3.90
N GLU A 78 0.83 7.51 4.69
CA GLU A 78 1.94 7.95 5.53
C GLU A 78 3.26 7.76 4.77
N VAL A 79 4.11 8.78 4.75
CA VAL A 79 5.47 8.68 4.19
C VAL A 79 6.36 7.87 5.12
N ARG A 80 6.76 6.67 4.69
CA ARG A 80 7.61 5.77 5.50
C ARG A 80 9.10 5.96 5.23
N TRP A 81 9.45 6.37 4.02
CA TRP A 81 10.81 6.74 3.65
C TRP A 81 10.80 7.67 2.44
N CYS A 82 11.79 8.56 2.38
CA CYS A 82 12.06 9.44 1.26
C CYS A 82 13.57 9.47 1.06
N VAL A 83 14.04 9.02 -0.11
CA VAL A 83 15.48 8.92 -0.40
C VAL A 83 15.79 9.52 -1.76
N ARG A 84 16.90 10.27 -1.84
CA ARG A 84 17.34 10.86 -3.10
C ARG A 84 17.65 9.76 -4.12
N ALA A 85 17.08 9.86 -5.32
CA ALA A 85 17.34 8.92 -6.39
C ALA A 85 18.77 9.13 -6.91
N ARG A 86 19.63 8.12 -6.76
CA ARG A 86 20.94 8.10 -7.41
C ARG A 86 20.73 7.78 -8.90
N ASN A 87 21.35 8.54 -9.80
CA ASN A 87 21.30 8.42 -11.27
C ASN A 87 20.09 9.03 -12.01
N THR A 88 19.52 10.14 -11.55
CA THR A 88 18.66 10.97 -12.40
C THR A 88 19.33 12.30 -12.70
N ALA A 89 19.31 12.74 -13.96
CA ALA A 89 19.83 14.04 -14.38
C ALA A 89 19.09 15.22 -13.72
N SER A 90 17.90 14.95 -13.18
CA SER A 90 17.11 15.87 -12.35
C SER A 90 17.13 15.44 -10.89
N GLU A 91 17.03 16.42 -9.98
CA GLU A 91 16.78 16.15 -8.57
C GLU A 91 15.43 15.43 -8.44
N SER A 92 15.51 14.15 -8.05
CA SER A 92 14.33 13.33 -7.83
C SER A 92 14.47 12.51 -6.57
N TRP A 93 13.34 12.23 -5.96
CA TRP A 93 13.19 11.52 -4.70
C TRP A 93 12.37 10.28 -4.94
N LYS A 94 12.85 9.15 -4.43
CA LYS A 94 12.06 7.94 -4.29
C LYS A 94 11.35 8.02 -2.95
N VAL A 95 10.04 7.88 -2.98
CA VAL A 95 9.19 7.93 -1.79
C VAL A 95 8.48 6.59 -1.67
N GLY A 96 8.44 6.04 -0.46
CA GLY A 96 7.58 4.92 -0.10
C GLY A 96 6.55 5.36 0.91
N VAL A 97 5.31 4.96 0.67
CA VAL A 97 4.17 5.32 1.51
C VAL A 97 3.38 4.09 1.95
N LYS A 98 2.81 4.17 3.15
CA LYS A 98 1.85 3.20 3.69
C LYS A 98 0.44 3.78 3.53
N LEU A 99 -0.51 3.03 2.98
CA LEU A 99 -1.89 3.49 2.81
C LEU A 99 -2.66 3.37 4.14
N PHE A 100 -3.49 4.36 4.46
CA PHE A 100 -4.28 4.39 5.72
C PHE A 100 -5.65 3.71 5.60
N SER A 101 -6.19 3.62 4.40
CA SER A 101 -7.44 2.89 4.16
C SER A 101 -7.10 1.50 3.62
N ALA A 102 -7.41 0.50 4.43
CA ALA A 102 -7.35 -0.90 4.05
C ALA A 102 -8.74 -1.50 4.07
N VAL A 103 -8.96 -2.43 3.15
CA VAL A 103 -10.13 -3.28 3.15
C VAL A 103 -9.74 -4.58 3.84
N CYS A 104 -10.62 -5.08 4.72
CA CYS A 104 -10.40 -6.34 5.38
C CYS A 104 -10.13 -7.45 4.36
N ALA A 105 -8.94 -8.04 4.46
CA ALA A 105 -8.49 -9.09 3.55
C ALA A 105 -9.38 -10.35 3.59
N LEU A 106 -10.13 -10.56 4.69
CA LEU A 106 -11.05 -11.70 4.83
C LEU A 106 -12.48 -11.40 4.40
N CYS A 107 -13.04 -10.24 4.73
CA CYS A 107 -14.48 -9.99 4.55
C CYS A 107 -14.82 -8.78 3.67
N GLY A 108 -13.83 -8.01 3.21
CA GLY A 108 -14.09 -6.87 2.35
C GLY A 108 -14.66 -5.63 3.07
N LYS A 109 -14.82 -5.65 4.40
CA LYS A 109 -15.27 -4.49 5.18
C LYS A 109 -14.18 -3.43 5.27
N GLU A 110 -14.58 -2.17 5.35
CA GLU A 110 -13.67 -1.04 5.57
C GLU A 110 -13.05 -1.10 6.98
N ILE A 111 -11.74 -0.83 7.06
CA ILE A 111 -11.01 -0.77 8.33
C ILE A 111 -10.53 0.66 8.53
N HIS A 112 -10.96 1.30 9.62
CA HIS A 112 -10.57 2.67 9.97
C HIS A 112 -9.34 2.75 10.89
N TYR A 113 -8.77 1.60 11.27
CA TYR A 113 -7.65 1.52 12.21
C TYR A 113 -6.71 0.38 11.85
N HIS A 114 -5.44 0.69 11.63
CA HIS A 114 -4.38 -0.28 11.38
C HIS A 114 -3.36 -0.16 12.52
N ASP A 115 -3.17 -1.22 13.31
CA ASP A 115 -2.04 -1.30 14.27
C ASP A 115 -0.73 -1.33 13.46
N PRO A 116 0.21 -0.41 13.65
CA PRO A 116 1.47 -0.41 12.90
C PRO A 116 2.29 -1.71 13.00
N HIS A 117 1.99 -2.60 13.94
CA HIS A 117 2.62 -3.92 14.10
C HIS A 117 1.84 -5.06 13.44
N ASP A 118 0.58 -4.86 13.06
CA ASP A 118 -0.19 -5.87 12.36
C ASP A 118 0.27 -5.98 10.91
N LEU A 119 0.75 -7.16 10.53
CA LEU A 119 1.18 -7.46 9.17
C LEU A 119 -0.02 -7.79 8.25
N ILE A 120 -1.24 -7.82 8.79
CA ILE A 120 -2.46 -8.23 8.09
C ILE A 120 -3.58 -7.22 8.33
N ASP A 121 -4.15 -6.70 7.24
CA ASP A 121 -5.30 -5.80 7.27
C ASP A 121 -6.61 -6.58 7.55
N LEU A 122 -6.93 -6.85 8.82
CA LEU A 122 -8.20 -7.45 9.25
C LEU A 122 -9.07 -6.44 10.02
N CYS A 123 -10.39 -6.45 9.76
CA CYS A 123 -11.31 -5.73 10.64
C CYS A 123 -11.39 -6.41 12.00
N GLU A 124 -11.85 -5.70 13.03
CA GLU A 124 -11.91 -6.21 14.40
C GLU A 124 -12.66 -7.56 14.50
N ASP A 125 -13.75 -7.74 13.76
CA ASP A 125 -14.50 -9.00 13.70
C ASP A 125 -13.64 -10.15 13.17
N CYS A 126 -12.96 -9.91 12.04
CA CYS A 126 -12.11 -10.89 11.39
C CYS A 126 -10.84 -11.16 12.20
N HIS A 127 -10.31 -10.17 12.89
CA HIS A 127 -9.20 -10.32 13.82
C HIS A 127 -9.60 -11.20 15.01
N LYS A 128 -10.76 -10.94 15.63
CA LYS A 128 -11.29 -11.79 16.72
C LYS A 128 -11.54 -13.22 16.24
N TYR A 129 -12.15 -13.38 15.06
CA TYR A 129 -12.36 -14.70 14.46
C TYR A 129 -11.04 -15.43 14.24
N PHE A 130 -10.06 -14.77 13.62
CA PHE A 130 -8.75 -15.34 13.35
C PHE A 130 -7.98 -15.68 14.64
N ALA A 131 -8.03 -14.82 15.65
CA ALA A 131 -7.43 -15.07 16.96
C ALA A 131 -8.09 -16.25 17.69
N ALA A 132 -9.39 -16.46 17.50
CA ALA A 132 -10.14 -17.58 18.07
C ALA A 132 -9.93 -18.92 17.34
N LEU A 133 -9.31 -18.93 16.16
CA LEU A 133 -8.95 -20.18 15.48
C LEU A 133 -7.93 -20.96 16.30
N SER A 134 -8.18 -22.25 16.49
CA SER A 134 -7.22 -23.17 17.09
C SER A 134 -5.93 -23.19 16.29
N GLU A 135 -4.80 -23.22 16.99
CA GLU A 135 -3.49 -23.43 16.38
C GLU A 135 -3.50 -24.70 15.52
N GLY A 136 -2.99 -24.59 14.29
CA GLY A 136 -2.99 -25.71 13.35
C GLY A 136 -2.90 -25.27 11.90
N LYS A 137 -2.88 -26.28 11.00
CA LYS A 137 -2.63 -26.09 9.57
C LYS A 137 -3.56 -25.07 8.91
N ILE A 138 -4.83 -25.01 9.32
CA ILE A 138 -5.81 -24.08 8.75
C ILE A 138 -5.44 -22.63 9.08
N LYS A 139 -5.13 -22.35 10.35
CA LYS A 139 -4.72 -21.01 10.80
C LYS A 139 -3.43 -20.59 10.10
N THR A 140 -2.44 -21.47 10.02
CA THR A 140 -1.17 -21.22 9.31
C THR A 140 -1.37 -20.96 7.81
N VAL A 141 -2.27 -21.69 7.15
CA VAL A 141 -2.55 -21.48 5.71
C VAL A 141 -3.26 -20.15 5.48
N ILE A 142 -4.24 -19.80 6.34
CA ILE A 142 -4.92 -18.51 6.27
C ILE A 142 -3.92 -17.38 6.53
N GLU A 143 -3.07 -17.50 7.55
CA GLU A 143 -2.02 -16.53 7.84
C GLU A 143 -1.06 -16.35 6.66
N ALA A 144 -0.58 -17.47 6.09
CA ALA A 144 0.31 -17.45 4.94
C ALA A 144 -0.37 -16.80 3.73
N TYR A 145 -1.63 -17.12 3.44
CA TYR A 145 -2.42 -16.48 2.40
C TYR A 145 -2.57 -14.97 2.64
N LEU A 146 -2.90 -14.57 3.86
CA LEU A 146 -3.09 -13.18 4.25
C LEU A 146 -1.80 -12.35 4.21
N LEU A 147 -0.66 -12.98 4.50
CA LEU A 147 0.68 -12.41 4.32
C LEU A 147 1.16 -12.46 2.86
N GLY A 148 0.38 -13.07 1.96
CA GLY A 148 0.73 -13.26 0.57
C GLY A 148 1.79 -14.33 0.31
N ASN A 149 2.12 -15.14 1.32
CA ASN A 149 2.96 -16.32 1.22
C ASN A 149 2.13 -17.51 0.72
N VAL A 150 1.76 -17.51 -0.55
CA VAL A 150 1.19 -18.70 -1.19
C VAL A 150 2.34 -19.53 -1.76
N LEU A 151 2.55 -20.74 -1.20
CA LEU A 151 3.45 -21.78 -1.73
C LEU A 151 2.71 -22.68 -2.72
#